data_AF-A0A0Q2MC09-F1
#
_entry.id   AF-A0A0Q2MC09-F1
#
_cell.length_a   1.000
_cell.length_b   1.000
_cell.length_c   1.000
_cell.angle_alpha   90.00
_cell.angle_beta   90.00
_cell.angle_gamma   90.00
#
_symmetry.space_group_name_H-M   'P 1'
#
loop_
_entity.id
_entity.type
_entity.pdbx_description
1 polymer ?
#
loop_
_entity_poly.entity_id
_entity_poly.type
_entity_poly.pdbx_seq_one_letter_code
_entity_poly.pdbx_strand_id
1 'polypeptide(L)'
;MNHEKFVRRVFTMEQLHNEPNLIGLPSEFNAVYTDGKMGGRPQLKMTVNGQPITFNIFHAHIHRKESIESYLKRRPKANDILFCNHLSDYLRQLCHDSNINYADDSGNVRVMTGDICIFIGNRPPIKQDKSHQFMTIGIMKCLFALFAEKDLINETYANIASKADISVGMVTKAMKYLIENNHIVKNKRQRRFLNEPELRYEWLKSYGHILARYHQVTTYPPVDNWEDILLQPGDVWGGEVAATQLTKYNHPHEILLFSRHQPVKYSIGHKELPPLKVIKPFWGESLKIGQSALALLTIAELLLSKDARNREVAYLINDKYGELNKLPL
;
A
#
# COMPACT_ATOMS: atom_id res chain seq x y z
N MET A 1 24.48 5.48 21.75
CA MET A 1 23.52 4.37 21.95
C MET A 1 22.16 4.84 21.48
N ASN A 2 21.76 4.45 20.27
CA ASN A 2 20.36 4.34 19.82
C ASN A 2 20.39 3.66 18.44
N HIS A 3 20.02 2.38 18.44
CA HIS A 3 19.91 1.52 17.29
C HIS A 3 18.48 1.60 16.75
N GLU A 4 18.28 2.19 15.58
CA GLU A 4 17.07 1.95 14.79
C GLU A 4 17.33 0.79 13.82
N LYS A 5 16.61 -0.31 14.06
CA LYS A 5 16.61 -1.54 13.27
C LYS A 5 15.93 -1.30 11.93
N PHE A 6 16.67 -1.45 10.83
CA PHE A 6 16.10 -1.58 9.49
C PHE A 6 15.62 -3.01 9.25
N VAL A 7 14.34 -3.14 8.90
CA VAL A 7 13.69 -4.41 8.54
C VAL A 7 14.17 -4.83 7.15
N ARG A 8 14.86 -5.99 7.06
CA ARG A 8 15.20 -6.66 5.79
C ARG A 8 13.92 -7.19 5.14
N ARG A 9 13.60 -6.71 3.93
CA ARG A 9 12.80 -7.49 2.97
C ARG A 9 13.76 -8.26 2.08
N VAL A 10 13.62 -9.58 2.05
CA VAL A 10 14.30 -10.46 1.11
C VAL A 10 13.45 -10.45 -0.15
N PHE A 11 13.91 -9.80 -1.21
CA PHE A 11 13.36 -9.95 -2.55
C PHE A 11 14.25 -10.93 -3.31
N THR A 12 13.63 -12.00 -3.80
CA THR A 12 14.24 -13.00 -4.68
C THR A 12 14.62 -12.37 -6.02
N MET A 13 15.74 -12.85 -6.58
CA MET A 13 16.38 -12.37 -7.80
C MET A 13 15.46 -12.49 -9.02
N GLU A 14 14.65 -11.47 -9.28
CA GLU A 14 14.03 -11.26 -10.59
C GLU A 14 14.82 -10.18 -11.33
N GLN A 15 15.22 -10.48 -12.56
CA GLN A 15 15.82 -9.52 -13.48
C GLN A 15 14.78 -8.44 -13.78
N LEU A 16 14.83 -7.33 -13.04
CA LEU A 16 13.96 -6.19 -13.22
C LEU A 16 14.38 -5.44 -14.50
N HIS A 17 13.76 -5.80 -15.62
CA HIS A 17 13.68 -4.91 -16.76
C HIS A 17 12.71 -3.76 -16.41
N ASN A 18 13.17 -2.52 -16.57
CA ASN A 18 12.44 -1.26 -16.44
C ASN A 18 12.06 -0.81 -15.02
N GLU A 19 12.98 -0.09 -14.37
CA GLU A 19 12.61 0.88 -13.33
C GLU A 19 11.80 2.04 -13.95
N PRO A 20 10.72 2.53 -13.30
CA PRO A 20 9.86 3.59 -13.82
C PRO A 20 10.60 4.89 -14.18
N ASN A 21 11.74 5.16 -13.52
CA ASN A 21 12.53 6.37 -13.73
C ASN A 21 13.56 6.24 -14.88
N LEU A 22 13.69 5.06 -15.49
CA LEU A 22 14.59 4.80 -16.62
C LEU A 22 13.84 4.59 -17.94
N ILE A 23 12.54 4.91 -17.97
CA ILE A 23 11.70 4.91 -19.17
C ILE A 23 12.25 5.97 -20.14
N GLY A 24 13.20 5.58 -20.98
CA GLY A 24 13.79 6.49 -21.96
C GLY A 24 15.26 6.31 -22.29
N LEU A 25 15.99 5.42 -21.62
CA LEU A 25 17.31 5.02 -22.11
C LEU A 25 17.13 4.24 -23.43
N PRO A 26 17.95 4.49 -24.47
CA PRO A 26 17.92 3.70 -25.69
C PRO A 26 18.14 2.21 -25.37
N SER A 27 17.45 1.33 -26.10
CA SER A 27 17.53 -0.14 -25.90
C SER A 27 18.95 -0.69 -25.99
N GLU A 28 19.82 0.01 -26.73
CA GLU A 28 21.24 -0.26 -26.94
C GLU A 28 22.06 -0.29 -25.63
N PHE A 29 21.59 0.36 -24.56
CA PHE A 29 22.27 0.44 -23.27
C PHE A 29 22.07 -0.80 -22.38
N ASN A 30 21.17 -1.73 -22.74
CA ASN A 30 20.92 -2.99 -22.03
C ASN A 30 20.98 -2.84 -20.49
N ALA A 31 20.26 -1.84 -19.96
CA ALA A 31 20.30 -1.51 -18.54
C ALA A 31 19.53 -2.57 -17.73
N VAL A 32 20.22 -3.20 -16.78
CA VAL A 32 19.67 -4.19 -15.86
C VAL A 32 19.80 -3.65 -14.44
N TYR A 33 18.66 -3.47 -13.78
CA TYR A 33 18.65 -3.13 -12.37
C TYR A 33 18.82 -4.40 -11.54
N THR A 34 19.77 -4.39 -10.60
CA THR A 34 19.96 -5.51 -9.66
C THR A 34 19.82 -5.01 -8.25
N ASP A 35 18.80 -5.50 -7.55
CA ASP A 35 18.66 -5.23 -6.12
C ASP A 35 19.66 -6.10 -5.33
N GLY A 36 20.79 -5.49 -4.97
CA GLY A 36 21.80 -6.00 -4.03
C GLY A 36 22.86 -6.98 -4.57
N LYS A 37 24.15 -6.61 -4.39
CA LYS A 37 25.22 -7.40 -3.71
C LYS A 37 26.58 -6.65 -3.70
N MET A 38 26.65 -5.62 -2.86
CA MET A 38 27.80 -5.29 -1.98
C MET A 38 27.29 -4.32 -0.92
N GLY A 39 27.20 -4.76 0.35
CA GLY A 39 26.81 -3.89 1.47
C GLY A 39 25.34 -3.42 1.53
N GLY A 40 24.41 -4.05 0.82
CA GLY A 40 22.96 -3.80 0.98
C GLY A 40 22.43 -2.51 0.34
N ARG A 41 23.08 -2.00 -0.72
CA ARG A 41 22.61 -0.83 -1.49
C ARG A 41 22.12 -1.23 -2.89
N PRO A 42 21.09 -0.57 -3.42
CA PRO A 42 20.60 -0.80 -4.78
C PRO A 42 21.66 -0.36 -5.81
N GLN A 43 21.81 -1.14 -6.88
CA GLN A 43 22.78 -0.89 -7.95
C GLN A 43 22.14 -1.02 -9.33
N LEU A 44 22.52 -0.12 -10.23
CA LEU A 44 22.20 -0.21 -11.65
C LEU A 44 23.41 -0.76 -12.40
N LYS A 45 23.23 -1.86 -13.12
CA LYS A 45 24.24 -2.42 -14.02
C LYS A 45 23.83 -2.15 -15.45
N MET A 46 24.72 -1.57 -16.23
CA MET A 46 24.44 -1.17 -17.60
C MET A 46 25.57 -1.65 -18.49
N THR A 47 25.27 -2.07 -19.72
CA THR A 47 26.31 -2.47 -20.67
C THR A 47 26.42 -1.43 -21.77
N VAL A 48 27.58 -0.79 -21.89
CA VAL A 48 27.84 0.22 -22.92
C VAL A 48 29.03 -0.23 -23.76
N ASN A 49 28.85 -0.35 -25.07
CA ASN A 49 29.89 -0.86 -25.99
C ASN A 49 30.46 -2.23 -25.55
N GLY A 50 29.62 -3.11 -25.01
CA GLY A 50 30.03 -4.42 -24.49
C GLY A 50 30.74 -4.40 -23.12
N GLN A 51 30.94 -3.22 -22.51
CA GLN A 51 31.55 -3.08 -21.19
C GLN A 51 30.49 -2.87 -20.10
N PRO A 52 30.49 -3.67 -19.02
CA PRO A 52 29.57 -3.50 -17.92
C PRO A 52 30.02 -2.34 -17.00
N ILE A 53 29.11 -1.41 -16.74
CA ILE A 53 29.27 -0.28 -15.83
C ILE A 53 28.28 -0.44 -14.68
N THR A 54 28.74 -0.22 -13.45
CA THR A 54 27.91 -0.31 -12.25
C THR A 54 27.79 1.04 -11.56
N PHE A 55 26.56 1.45 -11.31
CA PHE A 55 26.21 2.66 -10.57
C PHE A 55 25.60 2.32 -9.22
N ASN A 56 25.94 3.09 -8.18
CA ASN A 56 25.21 3.07 -6.93
C ASN A 56 24.00 3.99 -7.04
N ILE A 57 22.84 3.52 -6.56
CA ILE A 57 21.62 4.32 -6.60
C ILE A 57 21.34 4.93 -5.23
N PHE A 58 20.97 6.21 -5.24
CA PHE A 58 20.46 6.93 -4.09
C PHE A 58 19.07 7.46 -4.40
N HIS A 59 18.06 6.99 -3.67
CA HIS A 59 16.73 7.55 -3.77
C HIS A 59 16.59 8.75 -2.85
N ALA A 60 16.08 9.86 -3.38
CA ALA A 60 15.69 11.00 -2.56
C ALA A 60 14.56 11.78 -3.21
N HIS A 61 13.70 12.36 -2.38
CA HIS A 61 12.72 13.34 -2.84
C HIS A 61 13.33 14.75 -2.73
N ILE A 62 13.44 15.46 -3.85
CA ILE A 62 14.06 16.78 -4.00
C ILE A 62 12.98 17.82 -4.30
N HIS A 63 12.68 18.66 -3.30
CA HIS A 63 11.70 19.75 -3.46
C HIS A 63 12.32 21.14 -3.61
N ARG A 64 13.58 21.29 -3.17
CA ARG A 64 14.24 22.60 -3.01
C ARG A 64 15.76 22.44 -2.97
N LYS A 65 16.48 23.55 -3.16
CA LYS A 65 17.95 23.63 -3.18
C LYS A 65 18.61 22.91 -2.01
N GLU A 66 18.07 23.08 -0.80
CA GLU A 66 18.60 22.52 0.45
C GLU A 66 18.59 20.98 0.44
N SER A 67 17.71 20.37 -0.36
CA SER A 67 17.65 18.91 -0.52
C SER A 67 18.87 18.41 -1.31
N ILE A 68 19.28 19.17 -2.32
CA ILE A 68 20.50 18.90 -3.11
C ILE A 68 21.75 19.18 -2.27
N GLU A 69 21.77 20.27 -1.51
CA GLU A 69 22.88 20.58 -0.60
C GLU A 69 23.07 19.50 0.48
N SER A 70 21.98 18.94 1.01
CA SER A 70 22.02 17.80 1.93
C SER A 70 22.61 16.55 1.27
N TYR A 71 22.25 16.28 0.01
CA TYR A 71 22.84 15.18 -0.76
C TYR A 71 24.34 15.39 -0.98
N LEU A 72 24.79 16.61 -1.31
CA LEU A 72 26.20 16.95 -1.51
C LEU A 72 27.06 16.74 -0.25
N LYS A 73 26.50 16.97 0.94
CA LYS A 73 27.20 16.68 2.21
C LYS A 73 27.62 15.22 2.36
N ARG A 74 26.96 14.30 1.64
CA ARG A 74 27.29 12.87 1.60
C ARG A 74 28.47 12.55 0.69
N ARG A 75 29.01 13.54 -0.02
CA ARG A 75 30.14 13.43 -0.96
C ARG A 75 29.87 12.35 -2.02
N PRO A 76 28.84 12.53 -2.88
CA PRO A 76 28.50 11.57 -3.92
C PRO A 76 29.70 11.34 -4.85
N LYS A 77 29.91 10.08 -5.22
CA LYS A 77 30.99 9.65 -6.11
C LYS A 77 30.54 9.74 -7.57
N ALA A 78 31.50 9.66 -8.49
CA ALA A 78 31.22 9.69 -9.94
C ALA A 78 30.23 8.59 -10.39
N ASN A 79 30.27 7.41 -9.76
CA ASN A 79 29.37 6.30 -10.11
C ASN A 79 28.09 6.29 -9.25
N ASP A 80 27.77 7.38 -8.53
CA ASP A 80 26.55 7.50 -7.75
C ASP A 80 25.48 8.25 -8.54
N ILE A 81 24.28 7.69 -8.69
CA ILE A 81 23.15 8.33 -9.36
C ILE A 81 22.05 8.63 -8.34
N LEU A 82 21.60 9.88 -8.32
CA LEU A 82 20.45 10.34 -7.57
C LEU A 82 19.15 10.05 -8.33
N PHE A 83 18.34 9.12 -7.83
CA PHE A 83 17.00 8.83 -8.34
C PHE A 83 15.99 9.67 -7.57
N CYS A 84 15.24 10.53 -8.25
CA CYS A 84 14.37 11.51 -7.61
C CYS A 84 13.06 11.78 -8.36
N ASN A 85 12.18 12.55 -7.74
CA ASN A 85 11.04 13.17 -8.40
C ASN A 85 11.50 14.19 -9.46
N HIS A 86 10.58 14.59 -10.36
CA HIS A 86 10.82 15.60 -11.38
C HIS A 86 11.59 16.81 -10.85
N LEU A 87 12.71 17.13 -11.50
CA LEU A 87 13.50 18.32 -11.18
C LEU A 87 13.11 19.47 -12.09
N SER A 88 12.85 20.64 -11.50
CA SER A 88 12.70 21.89 -12.26
C SER A 88 14.01 22.25 -12.97
N ASP A 89 13.94 23.11 -13.99
CA ASP A 89 15.13 23.60 -14.72
C ASP A 89 16.21 24.14 -13.79
N TYR A 90 15.80 24.89 -12.77
CA TYR A 90 16.71 25.43 -11.76
C TYR A 90 17.44 24.33 -10.98
N LEU A 91 16.71 23.30 -10.51
CA LEU A 91 17.31 22.20 -9.75
C LEU A 91 18.19 21.32 -10.63
N ARG A 92 17.80 21.12 -11.90
CA ARG A 92 18.67 20.46 -12.89
C ARG A 92 19.97 21.23 -13.08
N GLN A 93 19.90 22.53 -13.32
CA GLN A 93 21.10 23.36 -13.48
C GLN A 93 22.00 23.26 -12.24
N LEU A 94 21.42 23.27 -11.04
CA LEU A 94 22.19 23.10 -9.81
C LEU A 94 22.89 21.73 -9.74
N CYS A 95 22.22 20.65 -10.15
CA CYS A 95 22.85 19.34 -10.28
C CYS A 95 24.00 19.34 -11.30
N HIS A 96 23.85 20.07 -12.42
CA HIS A 96 24.92 20.23 -13.41
C HIS A 96 26.14 20.95 -12.83
N ASP A 97 25.93 22.12 -12.23
CA ASP A 97 26.99 22.95 -11.65
C ASP A 97 27.73 22.20 -10.52
N SER A 98 27.01 21.31 -9.83
CA SER A 98 27.55 20.52 -8.72
C SER A 98 28.06 19.13 -9.13
N ASN A 99 28.11 18.82 -10.44
CA ASN A 99 28.52 17.53 -10.98
C ASN A 99 27.79 16.30 -10.39
N ILE A 100 26.50 16.45 -10.13
CA ILE A 100 25.64 15.37 -9.62
C ILE A 100 25.07 14.58 -10.80
N ASN A 101 25.25 13.25 -10.77
CA ASN A 101 24.51 12.37 -11.67
C ASN A 101 23.11 12.11 -11.09
N TYR A 102 22.09 12.24 -11.93
CA TYR A 102 20.69 12.08 -11.52
C TYR A 102 19.84 11.43 -12.62
N ALA A 103 18.72 10.84 -12.20
CA ALA A 103 17.63 10.40 -13.04
C ALA A 103 16.31 10.75 -12.33
N ASP A 104 15.46 11.56 -12.97
CA ASP A 104 14.17 11.94 -12.39
C ASP A 104 13.01 11.08 -12.93
N ASP A 105 11.88 11.10 -12.23
CA ASP A 105 10.66 10.36 -12.58
C ASP A 105 10.01 10.79 -13.90
N SER A 106 10.52 11.85 -14.53
CA SER A 106 10.06 12.35 -15.83
C SER A 106 10.98 11.88 -16.96
N GLY A 107 12.02 11.11 -16.63
CA GLY A 107 13.01 10.58 -17.54
C GLY A 107 14.08 11.60 -17.94
N ASN A 108 14.24 12.71 -17.20
CA ASN A 108 15.42 13.55 -17.35
C ASN A 108 16.60 12.85 -16.65
N VAL A 109 17.70 12.71 -17.36
CA VAL A 109 18.87 11.96 -16.91
C VAL A 109 20.13 12.76 -17.20
N ARG A 110 21.00 12.85 -16.20
CA ARG A 110 22.40 13.26 -16.36
C ARG A 110 23.27 12.19 -15.74
N VAL A 111 24.08 11.50 -16.54
CA VAL A 111 25.12 10.60 -16.05
C VAL A 111 26.42 10.95 -16.76
N MET A 112 27.36 11.47 -15.99
CA MET A 112 28.72 11.79 -16.41
C MET A 112 29.69 10.97 -15.57
N THR A 113 30.36 10.02 -16.20
CA THR A 113 31.52 9.31 -15.62
C THR A 113 32.73 9.48 -16.54
N GLY A 114 33.86 8.88 -16.19
CA GLY A 114 35.01 8.81 -17.10
C GLY A 114 34.71 8.01 -18.38
N ASP A 115 33.76 7.08 -18.32
CA ASP A 115 33.49 6.12 -19.39
C ASP A 115 32.26 6.47 -20.22
N ILE A 116 31.30 7.23 -19.65
CA ILE A 116 30.04 7.57 -20.32
C ILE A 116 29.56 8.99 -20.05
N CYS A 117 28.90 9.53 -21.07
CA CYS A 117 28.16 10.79 -21.03
C CYS A 117 26.74 10.53 -21.52
N ILE A 118 25.76 10.63 -20.62
CA ILE A 118 24.34 10.53 -20.92
C ILE A 118 23.69 11.83 -20.47
N PHE A 119 23.02 12.49 -21.41
CA PHE A 119 22.22 13.66 -21.12
C PHE A 119 20.87 13.59 -21.84
N ILE A 120 19.80 13.50 -21.06
CA ILE A 120 18.42 13.52 -21.50
C ILE A 120 17.75 14.65 -20.72
N GLY A 121 17.40 15.73 -21.41
CA GLY A 121 16.79 16.91 -20.81
C GLY A 121 15.44 17.26 -21.43
N ASN A 122 14.83 18.32 -20.92
CA ASN A 122 13.61 18.93 -21.47
C ASN A 122 12.40 17.99 -21.53
N ARG A 123 12.39 16.90 -20.76
CA ARG A 123 11.18 16.11 -20.59
C ARG A 123 10.26 16.87 -19.65
N PRO A 124 9.03 17.20 -20.10
CA PRO A 124 8.06 17.80 -19.21
C PRO A 124 7.82 16.83 -18.04
N PRO A 125 7.38 17.34 -16.88
CA PRO A 125 6.92 16.47 -15.83
C PRO A 125 5.95 15.47 -16.44
N ILE A 126 6.23 14.17 -16.31
CA ILE A 126 5.20 13.18 -16.61
C ILE A 126 4.03 13.62 -15.73
N LYS A 127 2.88 13.89 -16.35
CA LYS A 127 1.64 14.09 -15.61
C LYS A 127 1.35 12.76 -14.92
N GLN A 128 2.01 12.50 -13.80
CA GLN A 128 1.40 11.73 -12.74
C GLN A 128 0.08 12.47 -12.51
N ASP A 129 -1.03 11.75 -12.68
CA ASP A 129 -2.35 12.33 -12.47
C ASP A 129 -2.30 13.19 -11.22
N LYS A 130 -2.57 14.49 -11.42
CA LYS A 130 -2.35 15.53 -10.41
C LYS A 130 -3.03 15.09 -9.12
N SER A 131 -2.21 14.84 -8.10
CA SER A 131 -2.58 14.43 -6.75
C SER A 131 -3.46 13.18 -6.66
N HIS A 132 -2.85 12.00 -6.68
CA HIS A 132 -3.34 10.98 -5.75
C HIS A 132 -3.04 11.52 -4.34
N GLN A 133 -4.03 12.16 -3.71
CA GLN A 133 -4.05 12.19 -2.25
C GLN A 133 -3.82 10.75 -1.81
N PHE A 134 -2.66 10.45 -1.22
CA PHE A 134 -2.36 9.10 -0.75
C PHE A 134 -3.52 8.61 0.10
N MET A 135 -3.92 7.35 -0.09
CA MET A 135 -5.01 6.73 0.64
C MET A 135 -4.66 6.79 2.14
N THR A 136 -5.27 7.72 2.86
CA THR A 136 -5.03 7.89 4.30
C THR A 136 -5.88 6.91 5.10
N ILE A 137 -5.58 6.71 6.38
CA ILE A 137 -6.43 5.94 7.32
C ILE A 137 -7.88 6.43 7.22
N GLY A 138 -8.10 7.74 7.26
CA GLY A 138 -9.45 8.32 7.19
C GLY A 138 -10.18 8.01 5.88
N ILE A 139 -9.46 8.02 4.75
CA ILE A 139 -10.01 7.64 3.44
C ILE A 139 -10.35 6.15 3.44
N MET A 140 -9.45 5.28 3.92
CA MET A 140 -9.68 3.83 4.03
C MET A 140 -10.92 3.47 4.86
N LYS A 141 -11.07 4.11 6.03
CA LYS A 141 -12.24 3.92 6.92
C LYS A 141 -13.53 4.37 6.22
N CYS A 142 -13.50 5.51 5.54
CA CYS A 142 -14.62 6.03 4.75
C CYS A 142 -15.02 5.05 3.63
N LEU A 143 -14.05 4.62 2.81
CA LEU A 143 -14.28 3.68 1.71
C LEU A 143 -14.91 2.38 2.20
N PHE A 144 -14.39 1.80 3.29
CA PHE A 144 -14.95 0.57 3.85
C PHE A 144 -16.42 0.74 4.25
N ALA A 145 -16.78 1.86 4.88
CA ALA A 145 -18.18 2.16 5.21
C ALA A 145 -19.06 2.29 3.96
N LEU A 146 -18.56 2.94 2.91
CA LEU A 146 -19.29 3.07 1.64
C LEU A 146 -19.45 1.72 0.91
N PHE A 147 -18.49 0.82 1.02
CA PHE A 147 -18.59 -0.54 0.47
C PHE A 147 -19.55 -1.44 1.27
N ALA A 148 -19.68 -1.18 2.57
CA ALA A 148 -20.59 -1.90 3.45
C ALA A 148 -22.06 -1.48 3.24
N GLU A 149 -22.32 -0.19 3.06
CA GLU A 149 -23.64 0.37 2.80
C GLU A 149 -23.63 1.23 1.53
N LYS A 150 -24.03 0.64 0.38
CA LYS A 150 -23.91 1.30 -0.94
C LYS A 150 -24.59 2.68 -1.02
N ASP A 151 -25.75 2.84 -0.38
CA ASP A 151 -26.51 4.10 -0.39
C ASP A 151 -25.87 5.20 0.49
N LEU A 152 -24.94 4.84 1.38
CA LEU A 152 -24.27 5.76 2.29
C LEU A 152 -23.51 6.88 1.55
N ILE A 153 -23.12 6.65 0.29
CA ILE A 153 -22.45 7.68 -0.53
C ILE A 153 -23.34 8.91 -0.84
N ASN A 154 -24.65 8.73 -0.74
CA ASN A 154 -25.67 9.76 -0.95
C ASN A 154 -26.18 10.39 0.35
N GLU A 155 -25.74 9.88 1.50
CA GLU A 155 -26.13 10.37 2.81
C GLU A 155 -25.40 11.66 3.21
N THR A 156 -25.84 12.24 4.33
CA THR A 156 -25.18 13.42 4.91
C THR A 156 -23.76 13.08 5.35
N TYR A 157 -22.83 14.05 5.27
CA TYR A 157 -21.45 13.83 5.71
C TYR A 157 -21.35 13.49 7.20
N ALA A 158 -22.31 13.94 8.02
CA ALA A 158 -22.39 13.56 9.43
C ALA A 158 -22.72 12.06 9.60
N ASN A 159 -23.66 11.54 8.81
CA ASN A 159 -24.00 10.11 8.84
C ASN A 159 -22.81 9.25 8.35
N ILE A 160 -22.18 9.64 7.23
CA ILE A 160 -20.97 8.98 6.72
C ILE A 160 -19.86 8.97 7.78
N ALA A 161 -19.63 10.12 8.44
CA ALA A 161 -18.62 10.27 9.48
C ALA A 161 -18.85 9.32 10.66
N SER A 162 -20.10 9.24 11.14
CA SER A 162 -20.50 8.32 12.20
C SER A 162 -20.26 6.86 11.80
N LYS A 163 -20.72 6.47 10.61
CA LYS A 163 -20.59 5.10 10.06
C LYS A 163 -19.14 4.68 9.80
N ALA A 164 -18.28 5.61 9.44
CA ALA A 164 -16.86 5.36 9.19
C ALA A 164 -15.96 5.58 10.43
N ASP A 165 -16.50 6.03 11.56
CA ASP A 165 -15.72 6.41 12.75
C ASP A 165 -14.62 7.45 12.43
N ILE A 166 -14.98 8.52 11.74
CA ILE A 166 -14.07 9.62 11.37
C ILE A 166 -14.73 10.97 11.58
N SER A 167 -13.96 12.06 11.48
CA SER A 167 -14.54 13.41 11.53
C SER A 167 -15.25 13.78 10.21
N VAL A 168 -16.23 14.68 10.29
CA VAL A 168 -16.92 15.24 9.10
C VAL A 168 -15.92 15.88 8.13
N GLY A 169 -14.90 16.58 8.64
CA GLY A 169 -13.84 17.15 7.81
C GLY A 169 -13.04 16.08 7.06
N MET A 170 -12.89 14.88 7.62
CA MET A 170 -12.26 13.75 6.94
C MET A 170 -13.16 13.16 5.86
N VAL A 171 -14.49 13.14 6.06
CA VAL A 171 -15.43 12.77 4.99
C VAL A 171 -15.29 13.73 3.81
N THR A 172 -15.21 15.03 4.04
CA THR A 172 -14.98 16.01 2.98
C THR A 172 -13.70 15.70 2.19
N LYS A 173 -12.60 15.32 2.88
CA LYS A 173 -11.35 14.90 2.23
C LYS A 173 -11.53 13.61 1.42
N ALA A 174 -12.21 12.60 1.97
CA ALA A 174 -12.47 11.35 1.26
C ALA A 174 -13.35 11.54 0.01
N MET A 175 -14.40 12.35 0.10
CA MET A 175 -15.25 12.67 -1.06
C MET A 175 -14.48 13.48 -2.10
N LYS A 176 -13.60 14.40 -1.68
CA LYS A 176 -12.71 15.12 -2.58
C LYS A 176 -11.73 14.17 -3.27
N TYR A 177 -11.11 13.25 -2.54
CA TYR A 177 -10.27 12.19 -3.10
C TYR A 177 -11.01 11.38 -4.16
N LEU A 178 -12.22 10.91 -3.86
CA LEU A 178 -13.04 10.16 -4.82
C LEU A 178 -13.35 10.94 -6.10
N ILE A 179 -13.57 12.25 -6.00
CA ILE A 179 -13.85 13.12 -7.15
C ILE A 179 -12.58 13.38 -7.97
N GLU A 180 -11.47 13.73 -7.30
CA GLU A 180 -10.20 14.07 -7.96
C GLU A 180 -9.56 12.87 -8.65
N ASN A 181 -9.83 11.66 -8.16
CA ASN A 181 -9.33 10.40 -8.74
C ASN A 181 -10.39 9.72 -9.63
N ASN A 182 -11.43 10.45 -10.06
CA ASN A 182 -12.47 9.95 -10.97
C ASN A 182 -13.19 8.67 -10.50
N HIS A 183 -13.25 8.42 -9.19
CA HIS A 183 -14.06 7.32 -8.65
C HIS A 183 -15.54 7.69 -8.54
N ILE A 184 -15.86 8.98 -8.42
CA ILE A 184 -17.24 9.51 -8.45
C ILE A 184 -17.33 10.82 -9.24
N VAL A 185 -18.52 11.14 -9.74
CA VAL A 185 -18.80 12.39 -10.47
C VAL A 185 -19.09 13.53 -9.49
N LYS A 186 -18.41 14.68 -9.65
CA LYS A 186 -18.55 15.87 -8.79
C LYS A 186 -20.00 16.40 -8.68
N ASN A 187 -20.68 16.55 -9.81
CA ASN A 187 -21.96 17.27 -9.91
C ASN A 187 -23.13 16.32 -10.26
N LYS A 188 -23.28 15.22 -9.53
CA LYS A 188 -24.43 14.33 -9.66
C LYS A 188 -25.38 14.44 -8.47
N ARG A 189 -26.68 14.50 -8.74
CA ARG A 189 -27.76 14.47 -7.73
C ARG A 189 -27.72 13.18 -6.89
N GLN A 190 -27.38 12.06 -7.53
CA GLN A 190 -27.10 10.78 -6.87
C GLN A 190 -25.72 10.31 -7.28
N ARG A 191 -24.82 10.22 -6.30
CA ARG A 191 -23.47 9.71 -6.43
C ARG A 191 -23.51 8.18 -6.52
N ARG A 192 -22.57 7.65 -7.32
CA ARG A 192 -22.27 6.23 -7.45
C ARG A 192 -20.79 6.09 -7.81
N PHE A 193 -20.19 4.96 -7.47
CA PHE A 193 -18.86 4.63 -7.95
C PHE A 193 -18.85 4.41 -9.47
N LEU A 194 -17.80 4.89 -10.14
CA LEU A 194 -17.60 4.67 -11.57
C LEU A 194 -16.92 3.32 -11.85
N ASN A 195 -15.91 2.97 -11.06
CA ASN A 195 -15.22 1.67 -11.09
C ASN A 195 -14.97 1.18 -9.65
N GLU A 196 -16.00 0.59 -9.04
CA GLU A 196 -15.91 0.08 -7.67
C GLU A 196 -14.89 -1.07 -7.52
N PRO A 197 -14.79 -2.04 -8.46
CA PRO A 197 -13.79 -3.11 -8.39
C PRO A 197 -12.35 -2.57 -8.30
N GLU A 198 -11.98 -1.58 -9.12
CA GLU A 198 -10.65 -0.98 -9.08
C GLU A 198 -10.36 -0.31 -7.72
N LEU A 199 -11.34 0.40 -7.17
CA LEU A 199 -11.19 1.05 -5.87
C LEU A 199 -11.08 0.06 -4.71
N ARG A 200 -11.81 -1.07 -4.78
CA ARG A 200 -11.69 -2.18 -3.84
C ARG A 200 -10.31 -2.85 -3.93
N TYR A 201 -9.77 -3.03 -5.14
CA TYR A 201 -8.42 -3.55 -5.35
C TYR A 201 -7.36 -2.66 -4.70
N GLU A 202 -7.43 -1.35 -4.91
CA GLU A 202 -6.50 -0.40 -4.27
C GLU A 202 -6.66 -0.35 -2.75
N TRP A 203 -7.89 -0.50 -2.24
CA TRP A 203 -8.15 -0.64 -0.81
C TRP A 203 -7.49 -1.90 -0.24
N LEU A 204 -7.60 -3.06 -0.89
CA LEU A 204 -6.94 -4.30 -0.47
C LEU A 204 -5.42 -4.15 -0.42
N LYS A 205 -4.82 -3.62 -1.48
CA LYS A 205 -3.36 -3.36 -1.57
C LYS A 205 -2.86 -2.42 -0.46
N SER A 206 -3.73 -1.50 -0.04
CA SER A 206 -3.45 -0.49 0.97
C SER A 206 -3.67 -0.96 2.40
N TYR A 207 -4.52 -1.97 2.59
CA TYR A 207 -5.02 -2.40 3.89
C TYR A 207 -3.94 -2.63 4.94
N GLY A 208 -2.95 -3.47 4.62
CA GLY A 208 -1.90 -3.84 5.57
C GLY A 208 -1.08 -2.69 6.10
N HIS A 209 -0.64 -1.81 5.20
CA HIS A 209 0.32 -0.76 5.51
C HIS A 209 -0.33 0.57 5.89
N ILE A 210 -1.66 0.69 5.79
CA ILE A 210 -2.40 1.89 6.22
C ILE A 210 -3.35 1.60 7.38
N LEU A 211 -4.11 0.52 7.37
CA LEU A 211 -5.03 0.19 8.48
C LEU A 211 -4.41 -0.80 9.47
N ALA A 212 -4.11 -2.02 9.00
CA ALA A 212 -3.79 -3.13 9.89
C ALA A 212 -2.56 -2.88 10.76
N ARG A 213 -1.55 -2.15 10.25
CA ARG A 213 -0.35 -1.80 11.03
C ARG A 213 -0.61 -0.99 12.30
N TYR A 214 -1.77 -0.34 12.41
CA TYR A 214 -2.15 0.46 13.59
C TYR A 214 -3.20 -0.24 14.45
N HIS A 215 -3.57 -1.48 14.12
CA HIS A 215 -4.44 -2.27 14.96
C HIS A 215 -3.79 -2.52 16.33
N GLN A 216 -4.50 -2.17 17.38
CA GLN A 216 -4.15 -2.58 18.74
C GLN A 216 -4.76 -3.95 18.97
N VAL A 217 -3.90 -4.98 19.02
CA VAL A 217 -4.30 -6.36 19.20
C VAL A 217 -4.23 -6.72 20.68
N THR A 218 -5.38 -7.05 21.26
CA THR A 218 -5.45 -7.66 22.59
C THR A 218 -5.48 -9.17 22.43
N THR A 219 -4.55 -9.87 23.08
CA THR A 219 -4.49 -11.34 23.02
C THR A 219 -5.12 -11.93 24.26
N TYR A 220 -6.07 -12.84 24.06
CA TYR A 220 -6.76 -13.59 25.09
C TYR A 220 -6.29 -15.05 25.08
N PRO A 221 -6.56 -15.83 26.15
CA PRO A 221 -6.28 -17.26 26.18
C PRO A 221 -6.82 -18.01 24.94
N PRO A 222 -6.19 -19.15 24.58
CA PRO A 222 -6.73 -20.03 23.55
C PRO A 222 -8.18 -20.44 23.81
N VAL A 223 -8.91 -20.59 22.72
CA VAL A 223 -10.31 -20.99 22.71
C VAL A 223 -10.39 -22.46 22.31
N ASP A 224 -11.20 -23.26 22.99
CA ASP A 224 -11.38 -24.68 22.65
C ASP A 224 -12.16 -24.84 21.33
N ASN A 225 -13.35 -24.25 21.29
CA ASN A 225 -14.12 -24.05 20.06
C ASN A 225 -14.47 -22.57 19.90
N TRP A 226 -14.12 -21.98 18.75
CA TRP A 226 -14.40 -20.57 18.48
C TRP A 226 -15.91 -20.30 18.32
N GLU A 227 -16.70 -21.32 17.96
CA GLU A 227 -18.16 -21.22 17.83
C GLU A 227 -18.86 -20.98 19.17
N ASP A 228 -18.22 -21.31 20.29
CA ASP A 228 -18.78 -21.14 21.63
C ASP A 228 -18.72 -19.68 22.12
N ILE A 229 -17.97 -18.82 21.41
CA ILE A 229 -17.79 -17.42 21.79
C ILE A 229 -19.06 -16.65 21.46
N LEU A 230 -19.73 -16.13 22.51
CA LEU A 230 -20.93 -15.32 22.35
C LEU A 230 -20.58 -13.93 21.80
N LEU A 231 -20.91 -13.70 20.53
CA LEU A 231 -20.76 -12.40 19.88
C LEU A 231 -21.72 -11.37 20.47
N GLN A 232 -21.19 -10.20 20.81
CA GLN A 232 -21.97 -9.02 21.18
C GLN A 232 -22.45 -8.27 19.93
N PRO A 233 -23.49 -7.41 20.03
CA PRO A 233 -23.91 -6.57 18.92
C PRO A 233 -22.74 -5.75 18.34
N GLY A 234 -22.52 -5.90 17.03
CA GLY A 234 -21.45 -5.22 16.30
C GLY A 234 -20.11 -5.96 16.28
N ASP A 235 -20.00 -7.10 16.94
CA ASP A 235 -18.84 -7.97 16.82
C ASP A 235 -18.80 -8.65 15.45
N VAL A 236 -17.61 -8.75 14.86
CA VAL A 236 -17.40 -9.31 13.52
C VAL A 236 -16.17 -10.21 13.53
N TRP A 237 -16.33 -11.48 13.17
CA TRP A 237 -15.20 -12.36 12.91
C TRP A 237 -14.35 -11.83 11.74
N GLY A 238 -13.04 -11.95 11.86
CA GLY A 238 -12.07 -11.61 10.82
C GLY A 238 -11.23 -12.82 10.39
N GLY A 239 -10.40 -12.62 9.37
CA GLY A 239 -9.41 -13.61 8.94
C GLY A 239 -10.00 -15.00 8.66
N GLU A 240 -9.34 -16.03 9.18
CA GLU A 240 -9.69 -17.42 8.88
C GLU A 240 -11.06 -17.86 9.43
N VAL A 241 -11.50 -17.30 10.55
CA VAL A 241 -12.83 -17.61 11.10
C VAL A 241 -13.92 -17.08 10.19
N ALA A 242 -13.81 -15.83 9.73
CA ALA A 242 -14.74 -15.25 8.76
C ALA A 242 -14.71 -16.01 7.42
N ALA A 243 -13.52 -16.44 6.99
CA ALA A 243 -13.36 -17.25 5.79
C ALA A 243 -14.11 -18.59 5.89
N THR A 244 -14.03 -19.23 7.06
CA THR A 244 -14.76 -20.47 7.38
C THR A 244 -16.27 -20.23 7.30
N GLN A 245 -16.78 -19.12 7.84
CA GLN A 245 -18.21 -18.76 7.75
C GLN A 245 -18.67 -18.52 6.31
N LEU A 246 -17.86 -17.88 5.48
CA LEU A 246 -18.20 -17.53 4.09
C LEU A 246 -18.14 -18.74 3.13
N THR A 247 -17.18 -19.64 3.34
CA THR A 247 -16.86 -20.70 2.37
C THR A 247 -17.20 -22.11 2.86
N LYS A 248 -17.39 -22.30 4.17
CA LYS A 248 -17.45 -23.61 4.84
C LYS A 248 -16.20 -24.47 4.60
N TYR A 249 -15.11 -23.85 4.14
CA TYR A 249 -13.82 -24.48 3.92
C TYR A 249 -12.91 -24.18 5.11
N ASN A 250 -12.04 -25.13 5.44
CA ASN A 250 -10.91 -25.00 6.37
C ASN A 250 -11.26 -24.95 7.88
N HIS A 251 -10.27 -25.29 8.73
CA HIS A 251 -10.28 -25.07 10.17
C HIS A 251 -9.36 -23.86 10.47
N PRO A 252 -9.84 -22.84 11.21
CA PRO A 252 -9.06 -21.63 11.41
C PRO A 252 -7.84 -21.90 12.30
N HIS A 253 -6.65 -21.56 11.80
CA HIS A 253 -5.39 -21.60 12.56
C HIS A 253 -5.11 -20.29 13.31
N GLU A 254 -5.81 -19.21 12.93
CA GLU A 254 -5.82 -17.96 13.68
C GLU A 254 -7.25 -17.54 14.00
N ILE A 255 -7.50 -17.15 15.24
CA ILE A 255 -8.79 -16.67 15.72
C ILE A 255 -8.72 -15.16 15.88
N LEU A 256 -9.41 -14.41 15.01
CA LEU A 256 -9.43 -12.96 15.00
C LEU A 256 -10.85 -12.42 15.12
N LEU A 257 -11.10 -11.61 16.15
CA LEU A 257 -12.37 -10.96 16.40
C LEU A 257 -12.23 -9.43 16.35
N PHE A 258 -13.07 -8.76 15.57
CA PHE A 258 -13.28 -7.32 15.68
C PHE A 258 -14.37 -7.06 16.72
N SER A 259 -14.00 -6.53 17.89
CA SER A 259 -14.95 -6.23 18.98
C SER A 259 -14.57 -4.97 19.75
N ARG A 260 -15.59 -4.26 20.22
CA ARG A 260 -15.45 -3.16 21.19
C ARG A 260 -15.54 -3.62 22.63
N HIS A 261 -16.01 -4.85 22.83
CA HIS A 261 -16.29 -5.45 24.12
C HIS A 261 -15.18 -6.46 24.44
N GLN A 262 -14.99 -6.72 25.73
CA GLN A 262 -14.20 -7.88 26.09
C GLN A 262 -15.01 -9.13 25.74
N PRO A 263 -14.40 -10.15 25.10
CA PRO A 263 -15.09 -11.41 24.83
C PRO A 263 -15.49 -12.04 26.16
N VAL A 264 -16.78 -12.39 26.28
CA VAL A 264 -17.35 -13.02 27.47
C VAL A 264 -17.79 -14.44 27.12
N LYS A 265 -17.71 -15.34 28.11
CA LYS A 265 -18.23 -16.70 28.04
C LYS A 265 -17.66 -17.54 26.89
N TYR A 266 -16.41 -17.99 27.04
CA TYR A 266 -15.85 -19.07 26.21
C TYR A 266 -14.99 -19.99 27.06
N SER A 267 -14.91 -21.26 26.66
CA SER A 267 -14.06 -22.25 27.30
C SER A 267 -12.60 -22.02 26.95
N ILE A 268 -11.75 -21.90 27.97
CA ILE A 268 -10.30 -21.77 27.77
C ILE A 268 -9.77 -23.13 27.28
N GLY A 269 -9.22 -23.13 26.08
CA GLY A 269 -8.64 -24.30 25.45
C GLY A 269 -7.21 -24.59 25.92
N HIS A 270 -6.64 -25.67 25.38
CA HIS A 270 -5.25 -26.06 25.62
C HIS A 270 -4.26 -25.00 25.09
N LYS A 271 -3.05 -24.96 25.67
CA LYS A 271 -2.04 -23.93 25.35
C LYS A 271 -1.55 -24.01 23.89
N GLU A 272 -1.67 -25.18 23.28
CA GLU A 272 -1.29 -25.47 21.89
C GLU A 272 -2.32 -24.95 20.88
N LEU A 273 -3.55 -24.62 21.31
CA LEU A 273 -4.59 -24.04 20.46
C LEU A 273 -4.30 -22.56 20.18
N PRO A 274 -4.81 -22.01 19.06
CA PRO A 274 -4.57 -20.62 18.73
C PRO A 274 -5.20 -19.67 19.74
N PRO A 275 -4.48 -18.61 20.18
CA PRO A 275 -5.05 -17.60 21.05
C PRO A 275 -6.11 -16.77 20.31
N LEU A 276 -7.09 -16.27 21.06
CA LEU A 276 -8.06 -15.31 20.55
C LEU A 276 -7.41 -13.92 20.45
N LYS A 277 -7.27 -13.40 19.23
CA LYS A 277 -6.86 -12.02 18.97
C LYS A 277 -8.10 -11.14 18.84
N VAL A 278 -8.17 -10.07 19.60
CA VAL A 278 -9.27 -9.09 19.54
C VAL A 278 -8.73 -7.74 19.09
N ILE A 279 -9.39 -7.12 18.11
CA ILE A 279 -9.05 -5.81 17.56
C ILE A 279 -10.26 -4.90 17.68
N LYS A 280 -10.06 -3.64 18.06
CA LYS A 280 -11.14 -2.65 18.01
C LYS A 280 -11.55 -2.40 16.54
N PRO A 281 -12.84 -2.51 16.18
CA PRO A 281 -13.32 -2.17 14.84
C PRO A 281 -12.89 -0.76 14.41
N PHE A 282 -12.39 -0.64 13.18
CA PHE A 282 -12.04 0.67 12.58
C PHE A 282 -13.23 1.34 11.90
N TRP A 283 -14.45 0.83 12.07
CA TRP A 283 -15.66 1.44 11.52
C TRP A 283 -16.59 1.86 12.65
N GLY A 284 -17.63 2.65 12.36
CA GLY A 284 -18.60 3.13 13.34
C GLY A 284 -19.52 2.04 13.89
N GLU A 285 -20.05 2.26 15.11
CA GLU A 285 -20.95 1.31 15.79
C GLU A 285 -22.25 1.05 15.02
N SER A 286 -22.73 2.06 14.30
CA SER A 286 -23.98 1.97 13.55
C SER A 286 -23.80 1.34 12.15
N LEU A 287 -22.57 1.07 11.70
CA LEU A 287 -22.31 0.52 10.38
C LEU A 287 -22.72 -0.95 10.31
N LYS A 288 -23.55 -1.27 9.32
CA LYS A 288 -23.96 -2.65 9.02
C LYS A 288 -22.97 -3.26 8.05
N ILE A 289 -22.22 -4.27 8.52
CA ILE A 289 -21.31 -5.02 7.66
C ILE A 289 -22.11 -6.08 6.90
N GLY A 290 -22.47 -5.78 5.66
CA GLY A 290 -23.07 -6.76 4.75
C GLY A 290 -22.05 -7.78 4.26
N GLN A 291 -22.56 -8.86 3.63
CA GLN A 291 -21.74 -9.98 3.16
C GLN A 291 -20.59 -9.57 2.23
N SER A 292 -20.80 -8.61 1.32
CA SER A 292 -19.74 -8.15 0.40
C SER A 292 -18.61 -7.41 1.11
N ALA A 293 -18.92 -6.63 2.17
CA ALA A 293 -17.90 -5.95 2.95
C ALA A 293 -17.18 -6.89 3.91
N LEU A 294 -17.90 -7.88 4.47
CA LEU A 294 -17.28 -8.96 5.23
C LEU A 294 -16.30 -9.75 4.35
N ALA A 295 -16.70 -10.09 3.13
CA ALA A 295 -15.83 -10.77 2.16
C ALA A 295 -14.59 -9.93 1.84
N LEU A 296 -14.75 -8.62 1.56
CA LEU A 296 -13.62 -7.72 1.31
C LEU A 296 -12.64 -7.67 2.51
N LEU A 297 -13.15 -7.49 3.73
CA LEU A 297 -12.33 -7.48 4.94
C LEU A 297 -11.62 -8.82 5.15
N THR A 298 -12.33 -9.92 4.92
CA THR A 298 -11.78 -11.28 5.06
C THR A 298 -10.65 -11.51 4.06
N ILE A 299 -10.85 -11.16 2.79
CA ILE A 299 -9.81 -11.22 1.75
C ILE A 299 -8.59 -10.41 2.20
N ALA A 300 -8.80 -9.19 2.71
CA ALA A 300 -7.70 -8.34 3.15
C ALA A 300 -6.87 -8.99 4.26
N GLU A 301 -7.52 -9.51 5.31
CA GLU A 301 -6.85 -10.21 6.41
C GLU A 301 -6.12 -11.48 5.94
N LEU A 302 -6.71 -12.28 5.06
CA LEU A 302 -6.07 -13.48 4.51
C LEU A 302 -4.82 -13.13 3.67
N LEU A 303 -4.88 -12.07 2.86
CA LEU A 303 -3.75 -11.60 2.06
C LEU A 303 -2.62 -10.98 2.90
N LEU A 304 -2.91 -10.52 4.13
CA LEU A 304 -1.85 -10.10 5.06
C LEU A 304 -1.04 -11.26 5.61
N SER A 305 -1.65 -12.45 5.68
CA SER A 305 -0.92 -13.64 6.07
C SER A 305 0.07 -14.03 4.96
N LYS A 306 1.22 -14.57 5.35
CA LYS A 306 2.21 -15.12 4.40
C LYS A 306 1.95 -16.59 4.07
N ASP A 307 0.74 -17.07 4.35
CA ASP A 307 0.34 -18.46 4.15
C ASP A 307 -0.30 -18.64 2.76
N ALA A 308 0.27 -19.55 1.96
CA ALA A 308 -0.23 -19.87 0.62
C ALA A 308 -1.69 -20.38 0.67
N ARG A 309 -2.08 -21.11 1.71
CA ARG A 309 -3.46 -21.60 1.90
C ARG A 309 -4.44 -20.45 2.05
N ASN A 310 -4.12 -19.46 2.87
CA ASN A 310 -4.97 -18.29 3.07
C ASN A 310 -5.13 -17.48 1.79
N ARG A 311 -4.09 -17.45 0.95
CA ARG A 311 -4.17 -16.83 -0.38
C ARG A 311 -5.15 -17.58 -1.29
N GLU A 312 -5.10 -18.91 -1.35
CA GLU A 312 -6.07 -19.70 -2.12
C GLU A 312 -7.51 -19.47 -1.65
N VAL A 313 -7.73 -19.45 -0.33
CA VAL A 313 -9.05 -19.16 0.25
C VAL A 313 -9.51 -17.74 -0.08
N ALA A 314 -8.61 -16.76 -0.11
CA ALA A 314 -8.95 -15.40 -0.53
C ALA A 314 -9.46 -15.35 -1.98
N TYR A 315 -8.85 -16.12 -2.90
CA TYR A 315 -9.36 -16.26 -4.27
C TYR A 315 -10.74 -16.93 -4.30
N LEU A 316 -10.96 -18.00 -3.52
CA LEU A 316 -12.27 -18.64 -3.43
C LEU A 316 -13.38 -17.69 -2.94
N ILE A 317 -13.07 -16.86 -1.92
CA ILE A 317 -14.00 -15.84 -1.42
C ILE A 317 -14.25 -14.79 -2.50
N ASN A 318 -13.21 -14.36 -3.21
CA ASN A 318 -13.34 -13.40 -4.31
C ASN A 318 -14.18 -13.95 -5.46
N ASP A 319 -14.03 -15.22 -5.85
CA ASP A 319 -14.83 -15.81 -6.92
C ASP A 319 -16.32 -15.93 -6.54
N LYS A 320 -16.61 -16.14 -5.26
CA LYS A 320 -17.98 -16.31 -4.74
C LYS A 320 -18.68 -14.99 -4.39
N TYR A 321 -17.92 -14.01 -3.90
CA TYR A 321 -18.46 -12.78 -3.30
C TYR A 321 -17.78 -11.50 -3.79
N GLY A 322 -16.60 -11.61 -4.38
CA GLY A 322 -15.84 -10.52 -4.93
C GLY A 322 -16.18 -10.27 -6.39
N GLU A 323 -15.91 -9.04 -6.84
CA GLU A 323 -16.07 -8.62 -8.23
C GLU A 323 -14.69 -8.28 -8.84
N LEU A 324 -13.60 -8.79 -8.27
CA LEU A 324 -12.23 -8.47 -8.71
C LEU A 324 -11.72 -9.54 -9.67
N ASN A 325 -11.15 -9.12 -10.80
CA ASN A 325 -10.51 -10.03 -11.76
C ASN A 325 -9.21 -10.65 -11.21
N LYS A 326 -8.57 -10.00 -10.23
CA LYS A 326 -7.37 -10.47 -9.55
C LYS A 326 -7.25 -9.86 -8.16
N LEU A 327 -6.57 -10.56 -7.26
CA LEU A 327 -6.19 -10.04 -5.94
C LEU A 327 -4.76 -9.46 -5.97
N PRO A 328 -4.45 -8.47 -5.12
CA PRO A 328 -3.09 -7.92 -5.02
C PRO A 328 -2.09 -8.98 -4.54
N LEU A 329 -0.84 -8.85 -5.00
CA LEU A 329 0.24 -9.83 -4.80
C LEU A 329 0.82 -9.84 -3.40
#